data_AF-A0A2D8QZR3-F1
#
_entry.id   AF-A0A2D8QZR3-F1
#
_cell.length_a   1.000
_cell.length_b   1.000
_cell.length_c   1.000
_cell.angle_alpha   90.00
_cell.angle_beta   90.00
_cell.angle_gamma   90.00
#
_symmetry.space_group_name_H-M   'P 1'
#
loop_
_entity.id
_entity.type
_entity.pdbx_description
1 polymer ?
#
loop_
_entity_poly.entity_id
_entity_poly.type
_entity_poly.pdbx_seq_one_letter_code
_entity_poly.pdbx_strand_id
1 'polypeptide(L)'
;MGRIINEDDWADQFKPKPAPTPGNGYDYGNGCTLIDGHSNEDREYLKGLNPRTVWTVVSSDADAILPGFHTVNRLGYIVTEKPWSDDIDEIELEDLSDDEED
;
A
#
# COMPACT_ATOMS: atom_id res chain seq x y z
N MET A 1 -1.53 21.05 0.93
CA MET A 1 -2.76 20.50 1.48
C MET A 1 -2.93 19.20 0.74
N GLY A 2 -2.57 18.08 1.36
CA GLY A 2 -2.56 16.79 0.69
C GLY A 2 -3.99 16.38 0.30
N ARG A 3 -4.13 15.66 -0.80
CA ARG A 3 -5.37 15.03 -1.22
C ARG A 3 -5.47 13.65 -0.58
N ILE A 4 -6.67 13.35 -0.12
CA ILE A 4 -7.08 12.00 0.26
C ILE A 4 -7.77 11.41 -0.96
N ILE A 5 -7.37 10.21 -1.36
CA ILE A 5 -7.99 9.43 -2.43
C ILE A 5 -8.35 8.05 -1.88
N ASN A 6 -9.33 7.37 -2.48
CA ASN A 6 -9.70 6.03 -2.07
C ASN A 6 -8.78 4.97 -2.72
N GLU A 7 -8.92 3.73 -2.27
CA GLU A 7 -8.09 2.62 -2.74
C GLU A 7 -8.23 2.31 -4.23
N ASP A 8 -9.44 2.45 -4.80
CA ASP A 8 -9.72 2.11 -6.19
C ASP A 8 -9.08 3.14 -7.15
N ASP A 9 -9.25 4.43 -6.86
CA ASP A 9 -8.62 5.52 -7.61
C ASP A 9 -7.09 5.47 -7.45
N TRP A 10 -6.60 5.09 -6.26
CA TRP A 10 -5.18 4.84 -6.04
C TRP A 10 -4.67 3.67 -6.89
N ALA A 11 -5.39 2.55 -6.93
CA ALA A 11 -5.00 1.36 -7.67
C ALA A 11 -4.96 1.61 -9.19
N ASP A 12 -5.95 2.35 -9.74
CA ASP A 12 -5.97 2.72 -11.16
C ASP A 12 -4.83 3.69 -11.52
N GLN A 13 -4.61 4.70 -10.66
CA GLN A 13 -3.59 5.71 -10.90
C GLN A 13 -2.18 5.14 -10.81
N PHE A 14 -1.87 4.42 -9.73
CA PHE A 14 -0.50 4.03 -9.40
C PHE A 14 -0.14 2.62 -9.87
N LYS A 15 -1.13 1.77 -10.10
CA LYS A 15 -0.97 0.39 -10.59
C LYS A 15 -0.06 -0.42 -9.68
N PRO A 16 -0.57 -0.95 -8.55
CA PRO A 16 0.22 -1.75 -7.63
C PRO A 16 0.72 -3.02 -8.33
N LYS A 17 1.97 -3.35 -8.06
CA LYS A 17 2.66 -4.51 -8.62
C LYS A 17 2.53 -5.69 -7.65
N PRO A 18 2.43 -6.92 -8.18
CA PRO A 18 2.47 -8.10 -7.35
C PRO A 18 3.79 -8.17 -6.58
N ALA A 19 3.69 -8.54 -5.30
CA ALA A 19 4.84 -8.76 -4.45
C ALA A 19 5.65 -9.97 -4.98
N PRO A 20 7.00 -9.90 -5.01
CA PRO A 20 7.83 -11.04 -5.38
C PRO A 20 7.69 -12.20 -4.37
N THR A 21 7.42 -11.86 -3.13
CA THR A 21 7.17 -12.73 -1.99
C THR A 21 5.77 -12.43 -1.49
N PRO A 22 4.73 -13.13 -1.98
CA PRO A 22 3.36 -12.83 -1.61
C PRO A 22 3.19 -13.01 -0.10
N GLY A 23 2.86 -11.92 0.59
CA GLY A 23 2.38 -11.96 1.98
C GLY A 23 0.90 -12.34 2.06
N ASN A 24 0.28 -12.04 3.20
CA ASN A 24 -1.16 -12.16 3.36
C ASN A 24 -1.87 -10.88 2.85
N GLY A 25 -2.68 -11.00 1.81
CA GLY A 25 -3.70 -10.01 1.45
C GLY A 25 -3.33 -8.96 0.39
N TYR A 26 -4.26 -8.02 0.19
CA TYR A 26 -4.21 -6.89 -0.76
C TYR A 26 -4.02 -7.33 -2.23
N ASP A 27 -5.07 -7.96 -2.78
CA ASP A 27 -5.16 -8.32 -4.20
C ASP A 27 -6.00 -7.28 -4.95
N TYR A 28 -5.36 -6.53 -5.85
CA TYR A 28 -6.02 -5.57 -6.74
C TYR A 28 -6.19 -6.16 -8.15
N GLY A 29 -6.49 -7.46 -8.23
CA GLY A 29 -6.68 -8.19 -9.50
C GLY A 29 -5.39 -8.68 -10.19
N ASN A 30 -4.22 -8.47 -9.58
CA ASN A 30 -2.91 -8.84 -10.14
C ASN A 30 -2.08 -9.78 -9.24
N GLY A 31 -2.66 -10.33 -8.17
CA GLY A 31 -1.96 -11.10 -7.14
C GLY A 31 -1.75 -10.30 -5.86
N CYS A 32 -1.32 -10.97 -4.78
CA CYS A 32 -0.96 -10.31 -3.53
C CYS A 32 0.12 -9.24 -3.77
N THR A 33 -0.17 -8.01 -3.38
CA THR A 33 0.73 -6.86 -3.57
C THR A 33 1.51 -6.50 -2.30
N LEU A 34 1.11 -7.04 -1.15
CA LEU A 34 1.73 -6.75 0.14
C LEU A 34 3.04 -7.52 0.34
N ILE A 35 4.11 -6.76 0.58
CA ILE A 35 5.43 -7.25 0.99
C ILE A 35 5.56 -7.02 2.50
N ASP A 36 5.68 -8.09 3.28
CA ASP A 36 5.78 -8.00 4.74
C ASP A 36 7.07 -7.29 5.20
N GLY A 37 8.20 -7.51 4.52
CA GLY A 37 9.44 -6.76 4.78
C GLY A 37 10.28 -7.32 5.93
N HIS A 38 9.91 -8.48 6.47
CA HIS A 38 10.69 -9.18 7.51
C HIS A 38 11.78 -10.08 6.92
N SER A 39 11.56 -10.64 5.72
CA SER A 39 12.54 -11.51 5.05
C SER A 39 13.73 -10.71 4.51
N ASN A 40 14.91 -11.36 4.42
CA ASN A 40 16.09 -10.69 3.84
C ASN A 40 15.85 -10.31 2.38
N GLU A 41 15.17 -11.19 1.62
CA GLU A 41 14.79 -10.97 0.23
C GLU A 41 13.92 -9.72 0.06
N ASP A 42 12.88 -9.55 0.89
CA ASP A 42 12.02 -8.38 0.89
C ASP A 42 12.81 -7.09 1.13
N ARG A 43 13.71 -7.12 2.12
CA ARG A 43 14.52 -5.95 2.51
C ARG A 43 15.51 -5.58 1.41
N GLU A 44 16.09 -6.56 0.74
CA GLU A 44 16.98 -6.33 -0.41
C GLU A 44 16.21 -5.79 -1.62
N TYR A 45 15.03 -6.35 -1.88
CA TYR A 45 14.13 -5.88 -2.93
C TYR A 45 13.72 -4.42 -2.69
N LEU A 46 13.19 -4.11 -1.51
CA LEU A 46 12.74 -2.77 -1.14
C LEU A 46 13.87 -1.73 -1.16
N LYS A 47 15.11 -2.11 -0.77
CA LYS A 47 16.28 -1.23 -0.86
C LYS A 47 16.68 -0.88 -2.28
N GLY A 48 16.38 -1.74 -3.26
CA GLY A 48 16.68 -1.53 -4.67
C GLY A 48 15.65 -0.65 -5.40
N LEU A 49 14.52 -0.34 -4.76
CA LEU A 49 13.43 0.39 -5.37
C LEU A 49 13.55 1.91 -5.17
N ASN A 50 12.81 2.65 -6.00
CA ASN A 50 12.61 4.06 -5.79
C ASN A 50 11.72 4.26 -4.55
N PRO A 51 12.13 5.03 -3.53
CA PRO A 51 11.28 5.26 -2.35
C PRO A 51 9.95 5.93 -2.70
N ARG A 52 9.88 6.64 -3.84
CA ARG A 52 8.63 7.23 -4.34
C ARG A 52 7.68 6.21 -4.96
N THR A 53 8.09 4.98 -5.25
CA THR A 53 7.17 3.92 -5.71
C THR A 53 6.76 2.99 -4.59
N VAL A 54 7.18 3.28 -3.36
CA VAL A 54 6.87 2.47 -2.19
C VAL A 54 5.81 3.17 -1.37
N TRP A 55 4.85 2.37 -0.96
CA TRP A 55 3.74 2.74 -0.11
C TRP A 55 3.76 1.82 1.11
N THR A 56 3.43 2.35 2.27
CA THR A 56 3.33 1.58 3.50
C THR A 56 1.87 1.41 3.86
N VAL A 57 1.45 0.17 4.03
CA VAL A 57 0.14 -0.14 4.61
C VAL A 57 0.29 -0.09 6.12
N VAL A 58 -0.49 0.75 6.77
CA VAL A 58 -0.55 0.86 8.22
C VAL A 58 -1.92 0.40 8.72
N SER A 59 -1.92 -0.26 9.88
CA SER A 59 -3.15 -0.61 10.58
C SER A 59 -3.34 0.34 11.75
N SER A 60 -4.43 1.11 11.70
CA SER A 60 -4.81 2.04 12.76
C SER A 60 -6.29 1.87 13.11
N ASP A 61 -7.01 2.95 13.40
CA ASP A 61 -8.47 2.91 13.64
C ASP A 61 -9.22 2.45 12.37
N ALA A 62 -8.74 2.89 11.20
CA ALA A 62 -8.98 2.29 9.90
C ALA A 62 -7.62 1.93 9.28
N ASP A 63 -7.57 0.89 8.45
CA ASP A 63 -6.37 0.59 7.68
C ASP A 63 -6.16 1.72 6.65
N ALA A 64 -4.91 2.11 6.41
CA ALA A 64 -4.58 3.18 5.48
C ALA A 64 -3.28 2.90 4.73
N ILE A 65 -3.13 3.52 3.56
CA ILE A 65 -1.88 3.47 2.78
C ILE A 65 -1.19 4.83 2.82
N LEU A 66 0.07 4.85 3.27
CA LEU A 66 0.88 6.05 3.37
C LEU A 66 2.02 6.05 2.34
N PRO A 67 2.36 7.20 1.74
CA PRO A 67 3.49 7.30 0.83
C PRO A 67 4.82 7.12 1.57
N GLY A 68 5.72 6.33 0.97
CA GLY A 68 7.07 6.11 1.47
C GLY A 68 7.19 4.95 2.45
N PHE A 69 8.28 4.95 3.22
CA PHE A 69 8.62 3.91 4.19
C PHE A 69 8.26 4.33 5.60
N HIS A 70 7.25 3.68 6.18
CA HIS A 70 6.85 3.86 7.58
C HIS A 70 7.13 2.58 8.36
N THR A 71 7.60 2.72 9.60
CA THR A 71 8.00 1.59 10.45
C THR A 71 7.07 1.39 11.65
N VAL A 72 6.13 2.29 11.88
CA VAL A 72 5.19 2.27 13.00
C VAL A 72 3.84 1.78 12.50
N ASN A 73 3.21 0.86 13.24
CA ASN A 73 1.91 0.26 12.92
C ASN A 73 1.81 -0.25 11.49
N ARG A 74 2.93 -0.73 10.94
CA ARG A 74 3.08 -1.16 9.55
C ARG A 74 2.65 -2.61 9.40
N LEU A 75 1.69 -2.88 8.51
CA LEU A 75 1.37 -4.23 8.04
C LEU A 75 2.40 -4.69 7.02
N GLY A 76 2.73 -3.84 6.04
CA GLY A 76 3.70 -4.16 4.99
C GLY A 76 3.88 -3.01 4.01
N TYR A 77 4.49 -3.30 2.87
CA TYR A 77 4.77 -2.33 1.82
C TYR A 77 4.13 -2.78 0.50
N ILE A 78 3.58 -1.82 -0.25
CA ILE A 78 3.11 -2.03 -1.62
C ILE A 78 4.01 -1.24 -2.56
N VAL A 79 4.33 -1.85 -3.70
CA VAL A 79 5.16 -1.22 -4.73
C VAL A 79 4.29 -0.91 -5.94
N THR A 80 4.31 0.33 -6.40
CA THR A 80 3.52 0.78 -7.56
C THR A 80 4.37 0.97 -8.80
N GLU A 81 3.75 0.92 -9.97
CA GLU A 81 4.44 1.24 -11.22
C GLU A 81 4.79 2.72 -11.32
N LYS A 82 3.89 3.58 -10.86
CA LYS A 82 4.10 5.04 -10.88
C LYS A 82 4.52 5.55 -9.49
N PRO A 83 5.43 6.53 -9.44
CA PRO A 83 5.81 7.15 -8.19
C PRO A 83 4.70 8.06 -7.64
N TRP A 84 4.54 8.09 -6.31
CA TRP A 84 3.69 9.05 -5.63
C TRP A 84 4.26 10.47 -5.72
N SER A 85 3.34 11.42 -5.58
CA SER A 85 3.64 12.86 -5.59
C SER A 85 3.46 13.42 -4.18
N ASP A 86 4.18 14.49 -3.85
CA ASP A 86 4.10 15.18 -2.54
C ASP A 86 2.73 15.86 -2.27
N ASP A 87 1.75 15.67 -3.18
CA ASP A 87 0.36 16.12 -3.03
C ASP A 87 -0.53 15.07 -2.35
N ILE A 88 -0.04 13.85 -2.11
CA ILE A 88 -0.80 12.77 -1.46
C ILE A 88 -0.28 12.60 -0.04
N ASP A 89 -1.20 12.64 0.93
CA ASP A 89 -0.88 12.45 2.36
C ASP A 89 -1.21 11.01 2.80
N GLU A 90 -2.40 10.53 2.44
CA GLU A 90 -2.96 9.26 2.91
C GLU A 90 -4.00 8.73 1.91
N ILE A 91 -4.11 7.40 1.84
CA ILE A 91 -5.16 6.66 1.12
C ILE A 91 -6.02 5.99 2.18
N GLU A 92 -7.31 6.30 2.19
CA GLU A 92 -8.28 5.60 3.03
C GLU A 92 -8.61 4.26 2.39
N LEU A 93 -8.47 3.18 3.15
CA LEU A 93 -9.01 1.87 2.78
C LEU A 93 -10.44 1.82 3.30
N GLU A 94 -11.39 1.59 2.41
CA GLU A 94 -12.79 1.45 2.83
C GLU A 94 -12.92 0.10 3.54
N ASP A 95 -13.06 0.14 4.87
CA ASP A 95 -13.40 -1.06 5.63
C ASP A 95 -14.76 -1.55 5.14
N LEU A 96 -14.78 -2.67 4.43
CA LEU A 96 -16.00 -3.30 3.87
C LEU A 96 -16.98 -3.78 4.96
N SER A 97 -16.94 -3.25 6.19
CA SER A 97 -17.86 -3.60 7.26
C SER A 97 -19.15 -2.79 7.30
N ASP A 98 -19.32 -1.75 6.49
CA ASP A 98 -20.61 -1.05 6.35
C ASP A 98 -21.50 -1.72 5.27
N ASP A 99 -21.80 -3.00 5.48
CA ASP A 99 -23.01 -3.64 4.92
C ASP A 99 -24.06 -3.61 6.03
N GLU A 100 -24.52 -2.41 6.41
CA GLU A 100 -25.83 -2.26 7.06
C GLU A 100 -26.90 -2.36 5.95
N GLU A 101 -27.25 -3.58 5.54
CA GLU A 101 -28.52 -3.81 4.84
C GLU A 101 -29.63 -4.16 5.87
N ASP A 102 -30.56 -3.22 5.97
CA ASP A 102 -31.83 -3.16 6.73
C ASP A 102 -32.80 -4.32 6.42
#